data_AF-A0A818ZRW4-F1
#
_entry.id   AF-A0A818ZRW4-F1
#
_cell.length_a   1.000
_cell.length_b   1.000
_cell.length_c   1.000
_cell.angle_alpha   90.00
_cell.angle_beta   90.00
_cell.angle_gamma   90.00
#
_symmetry.space_group_name_H-M   'P 1'
#
loop_
_entity.id
_entity.type
_entity.pdbx_description
1 polymer ?
#
loop_
_entity_poly.entity_id
_entity_poly.type
_entity_poly.pdbx_seq_one_letter_code
_entity_poly.pdbx_strand_id
1 'polypeptide(L)'
;KEFFSIDSYQGRVKIGSCNTNVDGYKLYVEEGILTEKVKVAVKDSEDWFDNVFEPDYKIMPIKDLEIYINKNKHLPEIPTTSDVLTNGVDLGKMNGLLLKKVEELTLCMIDLKKELDATKKEIEALKK
;
A
#
# COMPACT_ATOMS: atom_id res chain seq x y z
N LYS A 1 -8.55 35.02 15.23
CA LYS A 1 -7.65 33.84 15.32
C LYS A 1 -6.95 33.71 13.98
N GLU A 2 -5.63 33.74 13.94
CA GLU A 2 -4.90 33.48 12.71
C GLU A 2 -4.94 31.97 12.46
N PHE A 3 -5.73 31.55 11.46
CA PHE A 3 -5.84 30.16 11.02
C PHE A 3 -4.72 29.79 10.03
N PHE A 4 -3.84 30.72 9.70
CA PHE A 4 -2.63 30.48 8.92
C PHE A 4 -1.45 31.03 9.70
N SER A 5 -0.41 30.22 9.92
CA SER A 5 0.80 30.69 10.60
C SER A 5 2.05 30.01 10.04
N ILE A 6 3.15 30.77 10.00
CA ILE A 6 4.47 30.28 9.64
C ILE A 6 5.38 30.43 10.86
N ASP A 7 5.93 29.34 11.36
CA ASP A 7 7.00 29.36 12.36
C ASP A 7 8.32 29.74 11.66
N SER A 8 8.84 30.93 11.97
CA SER A 8 10.05 31.47 11.36
C SER A 8 11.34 30.73 11.73
N TYR A 9 11.36 29.97 12.82
CA TYR A 9 12.55 29.24 13.27
C TYR A 9 12.68 27.89 12.59
N GLN A 10 11.56 27.20 12.40
CA GLN A 10 11.55 25.84 11.85
C GLN A 10 10.93 25.77 10.45
N GLY A 11 10.41 26.87 9.91
CA GLY A 11 9.75 26.91 8.60
C GLY A 11 8.49 26.04 8.53
N ARG A 12 7.80 25.85 9.66
CA ARG A 12 6.56 25.05 9.72
C ARG A 12 5.39 25.93 9.30
N VAL A 13 4.60 25.46 8.34
CA VAL A 13 3.37 26.09 7.87
C VAL A 13 2.18 25.36 8.47
N LYS A 14 1.29 26.10 9.10
CA LYS A 14 0.07 25.57 9.73
C LYS A 14 -1.16 26.25 9.13
N ILE A 15 -2.14 25.45 8.77
CA ILE A 15 -3.47 25.86 8.33
C ILE A 15 -4.49 25.21 9.28
N GLY A 16 -5.22 26.02 10.03
CA GLY A 16 -6.15 25.60 11.09
C GLY A 16 -5.56 25.55 12.50
N SER A 17 -6.31 24.94 13.41
CA SER A 17 -6.03 24.76 14.83
C SER A 17 -5.48 23.35 15.14
N CYS A 18 -4.51 22.90 14.36
CA CYS A 18 -3.89 21.58 14.51
C CYS A 18 -2.60 21.60 15.36
N ASN A 19 -2.28 20.45 15.99
CA ASN A 19 -1.04 20.24 16.72
C ASN A 19 0.13 20.09 15.73
N THR A 20 1.20 20.86 15.94
CA THR A 20 2.42 20.83 15.09
C THR A 20 3.63 20.20 15.80
N ASN A 21 3.44 19.56 16.95
CA ASN A 21 4.49 18.87 17.72
C ASN A 21 4.72 17.44 17.20
N VAL A 22 4.76 17.28 15.87
CA VAL A 22 5.13 16.04 15.21
C VAL A 22 6.41 16.31 14.43
N ASP A 23 7.46 15.53 14.67
CA ASP A 23 8.70 15.74 13.94
C ASP A 23 8.64 15.14 12.53
N GLY A 24 9.45 15.66 11.62
CA GLY A 24 9.51 15.19 10.23
C GLY A 24 8.57 15.91 9.24
N TYR A 25 7.66 16.77 9.70
CA TYR A 25 6.71 17.48 8.83
C TYR A 25 6.89 19.01 8.85
N LYS A 26 6.66 19.62 7.68
CA LYS A 26 6.72 21.09 7.49
C LYS A 26 5.35 21.73 7.22
N LEU A 27 4.34 20.96 6.82
CA LEU A 27 3.01 21.46 6.50
C LEU A 27 1.96 20.69 7.30
N TYR A 28 1.08 21.41 8.00
CA TYR A 28 -0.04 20.87 8.78
C TYR A 28 -1.32 21.54 8.32
N VAL A 29 -2.35 20.74 8.03
CA VAL A 29 -3.64 21.23 7.53
C VAL A 29 -4.77 20.56 8.29
N GLU A 30 -5.55 21.35 9.03
CA GLU A 30 -6.83 20.92 9.63
C GLU A 30 -7.91 20.85 8.55
N GLU A 31 -8.87 19.93 8.69
CA GLU A 31 -9.99 19.70 7.74
C GLU A 31 -9.60 19.22 6.32
N GLY A 32 -8.32 18.93 6.09
CA GLY A 32 -7.83 18.26 4.88
C GLY A 32 -7.49 19.18 3.72
N ILE A 33 -7.10 18.58 2.59
CA ILE A 33 -6.68 19.29 1.37
C ILE A 33 -7.53 18.82 0.21
N LEU A 34 -8.34 19.71 -0.36
CA LEU A 34 -8.99 19.50 -1.65
C LEU A 34 -8.12 20.12 -2.74
N THR A 35 -7.66 19.30 -3.69
CA THR A 35 -6.81 19.75 -4.80
C THR A 35 -7.17 18.99 -6.07
N GLU A 36 -6.99 19.62 -7.23
CA GLU A 36 -7.15 18.95 -8.52
C GLU A 36 -6.02 17.95 -8.78
N LYS A 37 -4.82 18.22 -8.26
CA LYS A 37 -3.62 17.42 -8.52
C LYS A 37 -2.68 17.40 -7.32
N VAL A 38 -2.09 16.23 -7.07
CA VAL A 38 -1.01 16.01 -6.11
C VAL A 38 0.06 15.15 -6.77
N LYS A 39 1.33 15.51 -6.60
CA LYS A 39 2.48 14.69 -7.03
C LYS A 39 3.32 14.39 -5.80
N VAL A 40 3.42 13.11 -5.45
CA VAL A 40 4.26 12.64 -4.34
C VAL A 40 5.55 12.10 -4.94
N ALA A 41 6.68 12.69 -4.56
CA ALA A 41 8.00 12.18 -4.90
C ALA A 41 8.50 11.35 -3.72
N VAL A 42 8.47 10.03 -3.86
CA VAL A 42 9.07 9.11 -2.87
C VAL A 42 10.58 9.24 -3.01
N LYS A 43 11.26 9.52 -1.89
CA LYS A 43 12.69 9.84 -1.90
C LYS A 43 13.56 8.59 -2.00
N ASP A 44 13.07 7.47 -1.46
CA ASP A 44 13.81 6.22 -1.35
C ASP A 44 13.08 5.12 -2.13
N SER A 45 13.82 4.31 -2.90
CA SER A 45 13.26 3.24 -3.74
C SER A 45 12.73 2.06 -2.94
N GLU A 46 13.05 1.95 -1.65
CA GLU A 46 12.63 0.84 -0.80
C GLU A 46 11.10 0.78 -0.60
N ASP A 47 10.44 1.93 -0.67
CA ASP A 47 8.97 2.01 -0.60
C ASP A 47 8.30 1.84 -1.99
N TRP A 48 9.10 1.67 -3.06
CA TRP A 48 8.63 1.43 -4.43
C TRP A 48 8.99 0.01 -4.87
N PHE A 49 8.04 -0.90 -4.70
CA PHE A 49 8.22 -2.34 -4.97
C PHE A 49 8.19 -2.61 -6.47
N ASP A 50 9.36 -2.64 -7.12
CA ASP A 50 9.54 -2.96 -8.55
C ASP A 50 10.12 -4.38 -8.78
N ASN A 51 10.14 -5.21 -7.73
CA ASN A 51 10.85 -6.49 -7.73
C ASN A 51 9.93 -7.71 -7.60
N VAL A 52 8.60 -7.54 -7.65
CA VAL A 52 7.66 -8.66 -7.49
C VAL A 52 7.78 -9.68 -8.63
N PHE A 53 8.17 -9.23 -9.83
CA PHE A 53 8.34 -10.09 -10.99
C PHE A 53 9.74 -10.71 -11.12
N GLU A 54 10.64 -10.43 -10.19
CA GLU A 54 11.98 -11.02 -10.21
C GLU A 54 11.92 -12.54 -9.92
N PRO A 55 12.77 -13.37 -10.56
CA PRO A 55 12.71 -14.83 -10.43
C PRO A 55 12.88 -15.36 -9.00
N ASP A 56 13.52 -14.59 -8.11
CA ASP A 56 13.77 -14.93 -6.72
C ASP A 56 12.73 -14.34 -5.74
N TYR A 57 11.70 -13.67 -6.26
CA TYR A 57 10.63 -13.14 -5.43
C TYR A 57 9.86 -14.24 -4.71
N LYS A 58 9.84 -14.16 -3.37
CA LYS A 58 9.17 -15.13 -2.51
C LYS A 58 7.73 -14.71 -2.25
N ILE A 59 6.82 -15.13 -3.12
CA ILE A 59 5.39 -14.99 -2.88
C ILE A 59 4.92 -15.94 -1.77
N MET A 60 4.04 -15.45 -0.89
CA MET A 60 3.43 -16.28 0.14
C MET A 60 2.55 -17.35 -0.52
N PRO A 61 2.68 -18.65 -0.16
CA PRO A 61 1.80 -19.68 -0.66
C PRO A 61 0.32 -19.37 -0.35
N ILE A 62 -0.58 -19.63 -1.31
CA ILE A 62 -2.02 -19.32 -1.18
C ILE A 62 -2.64 -19.90 0.10
N LYS A 63 -2.25 -21.11 0.51
CA LYS A 63 -2.73 -21.75 1.75
C LYS A 63 -2.31 -20.96 2.99
N ASP A 64 -1.07 -20.50 3.04
CA ASP A 64 -0.55 -19.72 4.17
C ASP A 64 -1.19 -18.32 4.20
N LEU A 65 -1.42 -17.74 3.02
CA LEU A 65 -2.14 -16.48 2.87
C LEU A 65 -3.60 -16.59 3.37
N GLU A 66 -4.29 -17.67 3.03
CA GLU A 66 -5.65 -17.93 3.50
C GLU A 66 -5.69 -18.04 5.04
N ILE A 67 -4.77 -18.79 5.63
CA ILE A 67 -4.64 -18.91 7.10
C ILE A 67 -4.38 -17.53 7.71
N TYR A 68 -3.49 -16.74 7.11
CA TYR A 68 -3.17 -15.39 7.58
C TYR A 68 -4.40 -14.48 7.54
N ILE A 69 -5.13 -14.44 6.43
CA ILE A 69 -6.31 -13.58 6.27
C ILE A 69 -7.40 -14.01 7.25
N ASN A 70 -7.63 -15.32 7.40
CA ASN A 70 -8.63 -15.83 8.34
C ASN A 70 -8.34 -15.44 9.79
N LYS A 71 -7.06 -15.42 10.18
CA LYS A 71 -6.59 -15.03 11.51
C LYS A 71 -6.58 -13.52 11.73
N ASN A 72 -6.01 -12.76 10.79
CA ASN A 72 -5.68 -11.34 10.99
C ASN A 72 -6.71 -10.38 10.38
N LYS A 73 -7.59 -10.85 9.49
CA LYS A 73 -8.62 -10.04 8.82
C LYS A 73 -8.10 -8.88 7.95
N HIS A 74 -6.82 -8.91 7.59
CA HIS A 74 -6.19 -8.02 6.61
C HIS A 74 -5.08 -8.77 5.86
N LEU A 75 -4.60 -8.19 4.76
CA LEU A 75 -3.46 -8.72 4.01
C LEU A 75 -2.14 -8.51 4.77
N PRO A 76 -1.14 -9.38 4.57
CA PRO A 76 0.21 -9.14 5.08
C PRO A 76 0.73 -7.76 4.66
N GLU A 77 1.51 -7.12 5.54
CA GLU A 77 2.18 -5.82 5.34
C GLU A 77 1.24 -4.60 5.27
N ILE A 78 -0.06 -4.79 5.00
CA ILE A 78 -1.05 -3.73 4.99
C ILE A 78 -1.36 -3.32 6.44
N PRO A 79 -1.27 -2.01 6.79
CA PRO A 79 -1.56 -1.54 8.14
C PRO A 79 -2.99 -1.83 8.56
N THR A 80 -3.20 -2.07 9.85
CA THR A 80 -4.55 -2.30 10.37
C THR A 80 -5.35 -1.00 10.40
N THR A 81 -6.68 -1.10 10.46
CA THR A 81 -7.54 0.07 10.66
C THR A 81 -7.13 0.86 11.91
N SER A 82 -6.74 0.18 12.99
CA SER A 82 -6.28 0.85 14.22
C SER A 82 -5.00 1.65 13.99
N ASP A 83 -4.05 1.11 13.23
CA ASP A 83 -2.79 1.80 12.92
C ASP A 83 -3.05 3.04 12.05
N VAL A 84 -3.92 2.92 11.05
CA VAL A 84 -4.29 4.02 10.17
C VAL A 84 -5.00 5.14 10.94
N LEU A 85 -5.91 4.80 11.84
CA LEU A 85 -6.62 5.78 12.66
C LEU A 85 -5.70 6.49 13.66
N THR A 86 -4.65 5.82 14.13
CA THR A 86 -3.72 6.37 15.14
C THR A 86 -2.59 7.18 14.50
N ASN A 87 -1.98 6.64 13.45
CA ASN A 87 -0.73 7.14 12.88
C ASN A 87 -0.90 7.77 11.49
N GLY A 88 -2.08 7.65 10.88
CA GLY A 88 -2.28 7.99 9.47
C GLY A 88 -1.58 7.02 8.52
N VAL A 89 -1.47 7.43 7.26
CA VAL A 89 -0.74 6.69 6.22
C VAL A 89 0.16 7.63 5.43
N ASP A 90 1.36 7.17 5.10
CA ASP A 90 2.16 7.79 4.06
C ASP A 90 1.57 7.40 2.69
N LEU A 91 1.13 8.39 1.92
CA LEU A 91 0.45 8.17 0.65
C LEU A 91 1.37 7.50 -0.40
N GLY A 92 2.65 7.87 -0.43
CA GLY A 92 3.62 7.31 -1.36
C GLY A 92 3.89 5.84 -1.06
N LYS A 93 4.18 5.54 0.21
CA LYS A 93 4.42 4.17 0.69
C LYS A 93 3.18 3.28 0.54
N MET A 94 2.00 3.79 0.89
CA MET A 94 0.77 3.01 0.74
C MET A 94 0.48 2.70 -0.73
N ASN A 95 0.71 3.65 -1.64
CA ASN A 95 0.55 3.42 -3.07
C ASN A 95 1.55 2.39 -3.61
N GLY A 96 2.81 2.44 -3.16
CA GLY A 96 3.80 1.42 -3.49
C GLY A 96 3.39 0.02 -2.98
N LEU A 97 2.91 -0.06 -1.73
CA LEU A 97 2.43 -1.32 -1.18
C LEU A 97 1.19 -1.87 -1.91
N LEU A 98 0.27 -1.00 -2.35
CA LEU A 98 -0.85 -1.40 -3.19
C LEU A 98 -0.39 -1.94 -4.54
N LEU A 99 0.58 -1.29 -5.18
CA LEU A 99 1.20 -1.78 -6.42
C LEU A 99 1.76 -3.18 -6.22
N LYS A 100 2.56 -3.39 -5.17
CA LYS A 100 3.07 -4.73 -4.78
C LYS A 100 1.95 -5.77 -4.72
N LYS A 101 0.84 -5.46 -4.03
CA LYS A 101 -0.30 -6.39 -3.90
C LYS A 101 -0.98 -6.65 -5.25
N VAL A 102 -1.07 -5.67 -6.14
CA VAL A 102 -1.60 -5.85 -7.50
C VAL A 102 -0.70 -6.78 -8.32
N GLU A 103 0.62 -6.66 -8.20
CA GLU A 103 1.58 -7.53 -8.88
C GLU A 103 1.52 -8.97 -8.34
N GLU A 104 1.48 -9.14 -7.01
CA GLU A 104 1.31 -10.46 -6.38
C GLU A 104 -0.01 -11.13 -6.83
N LEU A 105 -1.11 -10.37 -6.89
CA LEU A 105 -2.40 -10.85 -7.40
C LEU A 105 -2.29 -11.25 -8.88
N THR A 106 -1.54 -10.50 -9.68
CA THR A 106 -1.32 -10.81 -11.10
C THR A 106 -0.56 -12.13 -11.27
N LEU A 107 0.49 -12.36 -10.47
CA LEU A 107 1.20 -13.64 -10.44
C LEU A 107 0.27 -14.80 -10.07
N CYS A 108 -0.52 -14.64 -9.01
CA CYS A 108 -1.50 -15.64 -8.60
C CYS A 108 -2.51 -15.96 -9.72
N MET A 109 -3.01 -14.93 -10.43
CA MET A 109 -3.92 -15.13 -11.55
C MET A 109 -3.29 -15.88 -12.72
N ILE A 110 -2.03 -15.58 -13.05
CA ILE A 110 -1.28 -16.29 -14.10
C ILE A 110 -1.14 -17.78 -13.74
N ASP A 111 -0.80 -18.09 -12.49
CA ASP A 111 -0.61 -19.47 -12.06
C ASP A 111 -1.94 -20.24 -11.99
N LEU A 112 -3.00 -19.62 -11.48
CA LEU A 112 -4.36 -20.18 -11.53
C LEU A 112 -4.81 -20.48 -12.97
N LYS A 113 -4.48 -19.60 -13.92
CA LYS A 113 -4.81 -19.82 -15.34
C LYS A 113 -4.04 -21.02 -15.92
N LYS A 114 -2.76 -21.19 -15.58
CA LYS A 114 -1.96 -22.35 -15.99
C LYS A 114 -2.54 -23.65 -15.44
N GLU A 115 -2.89 -23.69 -14.15
CA GLU A 115 -3.49 -24.87 -13.50
C GLU A 115 -4.85 -25.22 -14.13
N LEU A 116 -5.68 -24.21 -14.40
CA LEU A 116 -6.97 -24.41 -15.06
C LEU A 116 -6.81 -25.00 -16.47
N ASP A 117 -5.86 -24.48 -17.25
CA ASP A 117 -5.63 -24.96 -18.61
C ASP A 117 -5.01 -26.37 -18.63
N ALA A 118 -4.15 -26.70 -17.65
CA ALA A 118 -3.67 -28.06 -17.45
C ALA A 118 -4.81 -29.04 -17.11
N THR A 119 -5.65 -28.66 -16.15
CA THR A 119 -6.82 -29.46 -15.74
C THR A 119 -7.78 -29.68 -16.90
N LYS A 120 -8.04 -28.66 -17.73
CA LYS A 120 -8.88 -28.78 -18.92
C LYS A 120 -8.33 -29.77 -19.94
N LYS A 121 -7.01 -29.75 -20.18
CA LYS A 121 -6.36 -30.71 -21.09
C LYS A 121 -6.48 -32.14 -20.59
N GLU A 122 -6.34 -32.38 -19.29
CA GLU A 122 -6.53 -33.70 -18.68
C GLU A 122 -7.98 -34.19 -18.86
N ILE A 123 -8.96 -33.31 -18.62
CA ILE A 123 -10.39 -33.63 -18.83
C ILE A 123 -10.67 -33.97 -20.30
N GLU A 124 -10.09 -33.23 -21.24
CA GLU A 124 -10.23 -33.53 -22.68
C GLU A 124 -9.58 -34.86 -23.07
N ALA A 125 -8.46 -35.22 -22.45
CA ALA A 125 -7.79 -36.50 -22.68
C ALA A 125 -8.59 -37.69 -22.14
N LEU A 126 -9.23 -37.54 -20.97
CA LEU A 126 -10.06 -38.60 -20.34
C LEU A 126 -11.41 -38.80 -21.03
N LYS A 127 -11.88 -37.82 -21.81
CA LYS A 127 -13.13 -37.88 -22.58
C LYS A 127 -12.99 -38.52 -23.96
N LYS A 128 -11.76 -38.77 -24.42
CA LYS A 128 -11.46 -39.47 -25.68
C LYS A 128 -11.34 -40.96 -25.44
#